data_AF-A0A932CCV8-F1
#
_entry.id   AF-A0A932CCV8-F1
#
_cell.length_a   1.000
_cell.length_b   1.000
_cell.length_c   1.000
_cell.angle_alpha   90.00
_cell.angle_beta   90.00
_cell.angle_gamma   90.00
#
_symmetry.space_group_name_H-M   'P 1'
#
loop_
_entity.id
_entity.type
_entity.pdbx_description
1 polymer ?
#
loop_
_entity_poly.entity_id
_entity_poly.type
_entity_poly.pdbx_seq_one_letter_code
_entity_poly.pdbx_strand_id
1 'polypeptide(L)' 'LKLSPALETEISNMFAVGDGAGVSRGLVQSSASGVVAAREILKRRIV' A
#
# COMPACT_ATOMS: atom_id res chain seq x y z
N LEU A 1 -10.70 1.40 6.94
CA LEU A 1 -10.29 2.02 5.66
C LEU A 1 -10.68 1.08 4.55
N LYS A 2 -11.37 1.58 3.52
CA LYS A 2 -11.63 0.80 2.32
C LYS A 2 -10.42 0.96 1.40
N LEU A 3 -9.68 -0.12 1.22
CA LEU A 3 -8.49 -0.16 0.38
C LEU A 3 -8.70 -1.19 -0.73
N SER A 4 -8.09 -0.95 -1.88
CA SER A 4 -7.95 -1.97 -2.92
C SER A 4 -7.00 -3.09 -2.43
N PRO A 5 -6.95 -4.24 -3.13
CA PRO A 5 -5.95 -5.29 -2.84
C PRO A 5 -4.49 -4.79 -2.93
N ALA A 6 -4.26 -3.69 -3.64
CA ALA A 6 -2.96 -3.04 -3.76
C ALA A 6 -2.73 -1.93 -2.71
N LEU A 7 -3.62 -1.83 -1.71
CA LEU A 7 -3.56 -0.86 -0.61
C LEU A 7 -3.78 0.61 -1.04
N GLU A 8 -4.37 0.81 -2.22
CA GLU A 8 -4.80 2.13 -2.69
C GLU A 8 -6.09 2.54 -1.99
N THR A 9 -6.18 3.81 -1.60
CA THR A 9 -7.39 4.41 -1.04
C THR A 9 -8.42 4.69 -2.13
N GLU A 10 -9.56 5.26 -1.76
CA GLU A 10 -10.54 5.76 -2.75
C GLU A 10 -10.03 7.01 -3.49
N ILE A 11 -8.94 7.64 -3.02
CA ILE A 11 -8.22 8.70 -3.72
C ILE A 11 -7.17 8.04 -4.63
N SER A 12 -7.27 8.32 -5.93
CA SER A 12 -6.36 7.78 -6.94
C SER A 12 -4.90 8.17 -6.66
N ASN A 13 -3.99 7.20 -6.81
CA ASN A 13 -2.56 7.31 -6.55
C ASN A 13 -2.19 7.64 -5.09
N MET A 14 -3.13 7.48 -4.15
CA MET A 14 -2.88 7.59 -2.72
C MET A 14 -2.98 6.22 -2.06
N PHE A 15 -1.87 5.77 -1.47
CA PHE A 15 -1.73 4.45 -0.86
C PHE A 15 -1.60 4.55 0.66
N ALA A 16 -2.20 3.61 1.37
CA ALA A 16 -2.11 3.48 2.82
C ALA A 16 -1.31 2.22 3.17
N VAL A 17 -0.20 2.36 3.88
CA VAL A 17 0.68 1.24 4.27
C VAL A 17 1.16 1.40 5.70
N GLY A 18 1.58 0.30 6.31
CA GLY A 18 2.13 0.30 7.66
C GLY A 18 1.11 0.44 8.79
N ASP A 19 1.63 0.36 10.01
CA ASP A 19 0.82 0.36 11.24
C ASP A 19 0.16 1.73 11.49
N GLY A 20 0.86 2.83 11.17
CA GLY A 20 0.33 4.19 11.31
C GLY A 20 -0.89 4.48 10.42
N ALA A 21 -1.02 3.74 9.32
CA ALA A 21 -2.20 3.79 8.46
C ALA A 21 -3.28 2.76 8.86
N GLY A 22 -3.05 1.96 9.89
CA GLY A 22 -3.96 0.90 10.34
C GLY A 22 -4.02 -0.33 9.43
N VAL A 23 -2.99 -0.57 8.60
CA VAL A 23 -2.96 -1.65 7.61
C VAL A 23 -2.27 -2.92 8.13
N SER A 24 -1.34 -2.77 9.07
CA SER A 24 -0.54 -3.88 9.62
C SER A 24 -0.38 -3.80 11.13
N ARG A 25 0.22 -4.84 11.74
CA ARG A 25 0.65 -4.85 13.14
C ARG A 25 2.08 -5.38 13.28
N GLY A 26 3.03 -4.46 13.36
CA GLY A 26 4.44 -4.74 13.57
C GLY A 26 5.30 -4.56 12.32
N LEU A 27 6.61 -4.48 12.56
CA LEU A 27 7.62 -4.08 11.57
C LEU A 27 7.62 -4.94 10.31
N VAL A 28 7.50 -6.26 10.45
CA VAL A 28 7.54 -7.21 9.32
C VAL A 28 6.36 -6.98 8.37
N GLN A 29 5.14 -6.88 8.92
CA GLN A 29 3.93 -6.64 8.13
C GLN A 29 3.93 -5.22 7.53
N SER A 30 4.36 -4.22 8.31
CA SER A 30 4.53 -2.85 7.82
C SER A 30 5.45 -2.80 6.60
N SER A 31 6.61 -3.47 6.68
CA SER A 31 7.58 -3.55 5.58
C SER A 31 6.98 -4.25 4.35
N ALA A 32 6.32 -5.38 4.54
CA ALA A 32 5.67 -6.11 3.45
C ALA A 32 4.56 -5.29 2.76
N SER A 33 3.75 -4.56 3.53
CA SER A 33 2.69 -3.70 2.98
C SER A 33 3.24 -2.59 2.08
N GLY A 34 4.38 -1.99 2.44
CA GLY A 34 5.08 -1.01 1.60
C GLY A 34 5.55 -1.60 0.27
N VAL A 35 6.08 -2.83 0.27
CA VAL A 35 6.51 -3.53 -0.96
C VAL A 35 5.32 -3.80 -1.90
N VAL A 36 4.15 -4.16 -1.35
CA VAL A 36 2.93 -4.38 -2.16
C VAL A 36 2.51 -3.10 -2.89
N ALA A 37 2.41 -1.98 -2.17
CA ALA A 37 2.05 -0.70 -2.78
C ALA A 37 3.09 -0.24 -3.82
N ALA A 38 4.39 -0.37 -3.50
CA ALA A 38 5.46 -0.01 -4.42
C ALA A 38 5.43 -0.80 -5.73
N ARG A 39 5.14 -2.11 -5.67
CA ARG A 39 4.99 -2.96 -6.87
C ARG A 39 3.84 -2.50 -7.76
N GLU A 40 2.72 -2.11 -7.17
CA GLU A 40 1.59 -1.57 -7.94
C GLU A 40 1.94 -0.24 -8.61
N ILE A 41 2.61 0.67 -7.89
CA ILE A 41 3.08 1.95 -8.44
C ILE A 41 4.01 1.71 -9.64
N LEU A 42 4.96 0.78 -9.52
CA LEU A 42 5.88 0.45 -10.61
C LEU A 42 5.15 -0.17 -11.81
N LYS A 43 4.19 -1.07 -11.57
CA LYS A 43 3.38 -1.69 -12.63
C LYS A 43 2.60 -0.66 -13.44
N ARG A 44 2.12 0.43 -12.82
CA ARG A 44 1.41 1.53 -13.50
C ARG A 44 2.34 2.53 -14.18
N ARG A 45 3.58 2.66 -13.68
CA ARG A 45 4.56 3.63 -14.17
C ARG A 45 5.36 3.14 -15.39
N ILE A 46 5.49 1.82 -15.56
CA ILE A 46 6.19 1.27 -16.72
C ILE A 46 5.27 1.39 -17.95
N VAL A 47 5.70 2.30 -18.84
CA VAL A 47 5.33 2.38 -20.26
C VAL A 47 5.90 1.19 -21.01
#